data_AF-B5TB46-F1
#
_entry.id   AF-B5TB46-F1
#
_cell.length_a   1.000
_cell.length_b   1.000
_cell.length_c   1.000
_cell.angle_alpha   90.00
_cell.angle_beta   90.00
_cell.angle_gamma   90.00
#
_symmetry.space_group_name_H-M   'P 1'
#
loop_
_entity.id
_entity.type
_entity.pdbx_description
1 polymer ?
#
loop_
_entity_poly.entity_id
_entity_poly.type
_entity_poly.pdbx_seq_one_letter_code
_entity_poly.pdbx_strand_id
1 'polypeptide(L)'
;GTAVSTLVALLLSQDRSAIAAGLHGYNGILVGLLMAVFSAKGDWGFWWLILPVVVMSAVCPILTSGLASINSKWDLPVFTLPFNIAVCLHIAATGHFNNFFPTIVFQRLSSVPNITWSELNVPLLLRAIPVGVGQVYGCDNPWTGI
;
A
#
# COMPACT_ATOMS: atom_id res chain seq x y z
N GLY A 1 -5.85 8.74 0.38
CA GLY A 1 -6.11 7.91 -0.82
C GLY A 1 -7.55 7.49 -0.97
N THR A 2 -8.19 6.93 0.07
CA THR A 2 -9.60 6.46 0.03
C THR A 2 -10.56 7.46 -0.61
N ALA A 3 -10.59 8.70 -0.09
CA ALA A 3 -11.48 9.74 -0.59
C ALA A 3 -11.31 9.95 -2.09
N VAL A 4 -10.07 10.11 -2.57
CA VAL A 4 -9.76 10.30 -3.99
C VAL A 4 -10.20 9.11 -4.82
N SER A 5 -9.89 7.88 -4.38
CA SER A 5 -10.24 6.66 -5.11
C SER A 5 -11.75 6.49 -5.23
N THR A 6 -12.49 6.72 -4.14
CA THR A 6 -13.96 6.72 -4.13
C THR A 6 -14.53 7.79 -5.05
N LEU A 7 -13.99 9.01 -5.02
CA LEU A 7 -14.46 10.12 -5.84
C LEU A 7 -14.23 9.85 -7.33
N VAL A 8 -13.09 9.29 -7.69
CA VAL A 8 -12.78 8.88 -9.06
C VAL A 8 -13.67 7.71 -9.51
N ALA A 9 -13.96 6.74 -8.65
CA ALA A 9 -14.92 5.68 -8.96
C ALA A 9 -16.33 6.25 -9.21
N LEU A 10 -16.74 7.28 -8.45
CA LEU A 10 -18.00 7.97 -8.67
C LEU A 10 -18.04 8.67 -10.04
N LEU A 11 -16.97 9.39 -10.40
CA LEU A 11 -16.79 10.09 -11.67
C LEU A 11 -16.78 9.13 -12.87
N LEU A 12 -16.11 7.98 -12.71
CA LEU A 12 -16.08 6.91 -13.71
C LEU A 12 -17.35 6.05 -13.74
N SER A 13 -18.41 6.47 -13.02
CA SER A 13 -19.70 5.78 -12.96
C SER A 13 -19.59 4.28 -12.63
N GLN A 14 -18.66 3.92 -11.75
CA GLN A 14 -18.53 2.54 -11.27
C GLN A 14 -19.76 2.15 -10.45
N ASP A 15 -19.95 0.84 -10.30
CA ASP A 15 -21.10 0.25 -9.61
C ASP A 15 -21.29 0.84 -8.21
N ARG A 16 -22.49 1.40 -7.96
CA ARG A 16 -22.77 2.12 -6.72
C ARG A 16 -22.80 1.19 -5.50
N SER A 17 -23.17 -0.08 -5.68
CA SER A 17 -23.16 -1.06 -4.59
C SER A 17 -21.74 -1.44 -4.18
N ALA A 18 -20.84 -1.62 -5.15
CA ALA A 18 -19.42 -1.86 -4.93
C ALA A 18 -18.73 -0.66 -4.27
N ILE A 19 -19.09 0.57 -4.68
CA ILE A 19 -18.60 1.80 -4.03
C ILE A 19 -19.08 1.87 -2.58
N ALA A 20 -20.37 1.62 -2.33
CA ALA A 20 -20.94 1.64 -0.98
C ALA A 20 -20.34 0.55 -0.07
N ALA A 21 -20.00 -0.61 -0.63
CA ALA A 21 -19.28 -1.68 0.05
C ALA A 21 -17.77 -1.38 0.25
N GLY A 22 -17.27 -0.24 -0.23
CA GLY A 22 -15.87 0.18 -0.07
C GLY A 22 -14.89 -0.49 -1.02
N LEU A 23 -15.35 -1.24 -2.04
CA LEU A 23 -14.48 -2.00 -2.96
C LEU A 23 -13.60 -1.11 -3.84
N HIS A 24 -13.99 0.16 -4.04
CA HIS A 24 -13.17 1.15 -4.73
C HIS A 24 -12.35 2.05 -3.78
N GLY A 25 -12.46 1.87 -2.46
CA GLY A 25 -11.77 2.69 -1.45
C GLY A 25 -10.52 2.04 -0.87
N TYR A 26 -10.55 0.72 -0.63
CA TYR A 26 -9.49 0.05 0.14
C TYR A 26 -8.13 0.01 -0.57
N ASN A 27 -8.08 -0.12 -1.91
CA ASN A 27 -6.81 0.01 -2.62
C ASN A 27 -6.24 1.42 -2.46
N GLY A 28 -7.10 2.45 -2.46
CA GLY A 28 -6.71 3.84 -2.25
C GLY A 28 -6.18 4.13 -0.85
N ILE A 29 -6.70 3.50 0.22
CA ILE A 29 -6.13 3.70 1.58
C ILE A 29 -4.71 3.17 1.65
N LEU A 30 -4.47 1.95 1.14
CA LEU A 30 -3.16 1.31 1.15
C LEU A 30 -2.14 2.09 0.33
N VAL A 31 -2.53 2.62 -0.84
CA VAL A 31 -1.64 3.49 -1.64
C VAL A 31 -1.18 4.70 -0.80
N GLY A 32 -2.10 5.37 -0.12
CA GLY A 32 -1.74 6.53 0.71
C GLY A 32 -0.80 6.19 1.86
N LEU A 33 -1.07 5.08 2.57
CA LEU A 33 -0.26 4.65 3.69
C LEU A 33 1.14 4.21 3.26
N LEU A 34 1.25 3.31 2.28
CA LEU A 34 2.55 2.74 1.92
C LEU A 34 3.43 3.71 1.11
N MET A 35 2.84 4.65 0.37
CA MET A 35 3.63 5.74 -0.21
C MET A 35 4.23 6.65 0.87
N ALA A 36 3.55 6.84 2.01
CA ALA A 36 4.11 7.54 3.16
C ALA A 36 5.21 6.71 3.82
N VAL A 37 4.96 5.43 4.10
CA VAL A 37 5.94 4.50 4.71
C VAL A 37 7.22 4.39 3.88
N PHE A 38 7.12 4.34 2.54
CA PHE A 38 8.29 4.21 1.66
C PHE A 38 8.92 5.53 1.22
N SER A 39 8.42 6.67 1.70
CA SER A 39 9.01 7.98 1.42
C SER A 39 10.29 8.18 2.24
N ALA A 40 11.37 8.63 1.59
CA ALA A 40 12.62 8.95 2.29
C ALA A 40 12.61 10.34 2.97
N LYS A 41 11.52 11.11 2.84
CA LYS A 41 11.42 12.50 3.36
C LYS A 41 10.83 12.63 4.79
N GLY A 42 10.47 11.53 5.44
CA GLY A 42 9.99 11.50 6.83
C GLY A 42 8.59 12.11 7.07
N ASP A 43 8.16 12.13 8.33
CA ASP A 43 6.73 12.10 8.71
C ASP A 43 5.96 13.42 8.67
N TRP A 44 6.57 14.57 8.94
CA TRP A 44 5.80 15.80 9.27
C TRP A 44 5.97 16.98 8.30
N GLY A 45 6.95 16.93 7.39
CA GLY A 45 7.31 18.09 6.55
C GLY A 45 6.94 18.00 5.07
N PHE A 46 6.58 16.83 4.56
CA PHE A 46 6.55 16.59 3.11
C PHE A 46 5.13 16.56 2.52
N TRP A 47 4.43 17.68 2.62
CA TRP A 47 3.07 17.86 2.08
C TRP A 47 2.95 17.60 0.57
N TRP A 48 4.04 17.79 -0.18
CA TRP A 48 4.10 17.50 -1.61
C TRP A 48 3.77 16.04 -1.93
N LEU A 49 3.96 15.09 -1.00
CA LEU A 49 3.59 13.68 -1.17
C LEU A 49 2.10 13.47 -1.44
N ILE A 50 1.24 14.42 -1.03
CA ILE A 50 -0.20 14.37 -1.33
C ILE A 50 -0.43 14.31 -2.84
N LEU A 51 0.37 15.00 -3.66
CA LEU A 51 0.20 15.01 -5.11
C LEU A 51 0.33 13.61 -5.75
N PRO A 52 1.46 12.89 -5.62
CA PRO A 52 1.56 11.55 -6.16
C PRO A 52 0.56 10.59 -5.49
N VAL A 53 0.24 10.75 -4.19
CA VAL A 53 -0.79 9.93 -3.54
C VAL A 53 -2.16 10.11 -4.20
N VAL A 54 -2.56 11.34 -4.54
CA VAL A 54 -3.81 11.64 -5.25
C VAL A 54 -3.79 10.95 -6.61
N VAL A 55 -2.72 11.13 -7.40
CA VAL A 55 -2.60 10.53 -8.73
C VAL A 55 -2.69 9.00 -8.66
N MET A 56 -1.89 8.36 -7.80
CA MET A 56 -1.86 6.89 -7.71
C MET A 56 -3.16 6.32 -7.13
N SER A 57 -3.83 7.04 -6.22
CA SER A 57 -5.15 6.65 -5.70
C SER A 57 -6.24 6.75 -6.78
N ALA A 58 -6.13 7.72 -7.70
CA ALA A 58 -7.05 7.89 -8.83
C ALA A 58 -6.89 6.79 -9.90
N VAL A 59 -5.70 6.18 -10.01
CA VAL A 59 -5.46 5.05 -10.91
C VAL A 59 -6.13 3.76 -10.40
N CYS A 60 -6.35 3.63 -9.08
CA CYS A 60 -6.87 2.39 -8.48
C CYS A 60 -8.25 1.94 -9.02
N PRO A 61 -9.27 2.80 -9.20
CA PRO A 61 -10.55 2.38 -9.79
C PRO A 61 -10.43 1.92 -11.23
N ILE A 62 -9.51 2.50 -12.01
CA ILE A 62 -9.24 2.10 -13.40
C ILE A 62 -8.63 0.69 -13.43
N LEU A 63 -7.61 0.45 -12.61
CA LEU A 63 -7.00 -0.88 -12.46
C LEU A 63 -8.00 -1.91 -11.92
N THR A 64 -8.82 -1.52 -10.94
CA THR A 64 -9.88 -2.37 -10.38
C THR A 64 -10.85 -2.82 -11.48
N SER A 65 -11.32 -1.88 -12.31
CA SER A 65 -12.24 -2.17 -13.40
C SER A 65 -11.61 -3.11 -14.45
N GLY A 66 -10.38 -2.81 -14.89
CA GLY A 66 -9.66 -3.65 -15.85
C GLY A 66 -9.38 -5.07 -15.33
N LEU A 67 -8.90 -5.18 -14.10
CA LEU A 67 -8.63 -6.47 -13.46
C LEU A 67 -9.92 -7.25 -13.20
N ALA A 68 -11.01 -6.59 -12.79
CA ALA A 68 -12.29 -7.26 -12.60
C ALA A 68 -12.83 -7.83 -13.91
N SER A 69 -12.68 -7.10 -15.04
CA SER A 69 -13.07 -7.59 -16.37
C SER A 69 -12.31 -8.87 -16.77
N ILE A 70 -11.03 -8.97 -16.41
CA ILE A 70 -10.21 -10.16 -16.67
C ILE A 70 -10.58 -11.30 -15.69
N ASN A 71 -10.58 -11.01 -14.39
CA ASN A 71 -10.73 -12.00 -13.32
C ASN A 71 -12.15 -12.57 -13.22
N SER A 72 -13.17 -11.83 -13.65
CA SER A 72 -14.56 -12.30 -13.71
C SER A 72 -14.75 -13.54 -14.59
N LYS A 73 -13.85 -13.80 -15.54
CA LYS A 73 -13.86 -15.04 -16.34
C LYS A 73 -13.63 -16.30 -15.50
N TRP A 74 -13.03 -16.15 -14.32
CA TRP A 74 -12.75 -17.22 -13.36
C TRP A 74 -13.43 -17.00 -12.01
N ASP A 75 -14.37 -16.05 -11.93
CA ASP A 75 -15.05 -15.67 -10.68
C ASP A 75 -14.08 -15.30 -9.53
N LEU A 76 -12.95 -14.67 -9.89
CA LEU A 76 -11.93 -14.25 -8.92
C LEU A 76 -12.09 -12.77 -8.55
N PRO A 77 -11.87 -12.39 -7.28
CA PRO A 77 -11.80 -10.98 -6.90
C PRO A 77 -10.47 -10.36 -7.37
N VAL A 78 -10.41 -9.02 -7.38
CA VAL A 78 -9.18 -8.28 -7.75
C VAL A 78 -8.15 -8.21 -6.63
N PHE A 79 -8.56 -8.49 -5.39
CA PHE A 79 -7.75 -8.34 -4.18
C PHE A 79 -7.01 -6.98 -4.15
N THR A 80 -5.80 -6.95 -3.59
CA THR A 80 -4.98 -5.75 -3.48
C THR A 80 -4.07 -5.51 -4.70
N LEU A 81 -4.34 -6.16 -5.85
CA LEU A 81 -3.55 -5.98 -7.07
C LEU A 81 -3.51 -4.51 -7.55
N PRO A 82 -4.63 -3.75 -7.55
CA PRO A 82 -4.59 -2.34 -7.94
C PRO A 82 -3.61 -1.52 -7.08
N PHE A 83 -3.63 -1.72 -5.77
CA PHE A 83 -2.70 -1.09 -4.83
C PHE A 83 -1.23 -1.47 -5.13
N ASN A 84 -0.95 -2.77 -5.28
CA ASN A 84 0.42 -3.25 -5.51
C ASN A 84 0.98 -2.69 -6.81
N ILE A 85 0.22 -2.71 -7.90
CA ILE A 85 0.63 -2.14 -9.19
C ILE A 85 0.90 -0.64 -9.04
N ALA A 86 0.01 0.10 -8.36
CA ALA A 86 0.16 1.54 -8.18
C ALA A 86 1.43 1.89 -7.36
N VAL A 87 1.65 1.24 -6.23
CA VAL A 87 2.84 1.50 -5.39
C VAL A 87 4.12 1.06 -6.09
N CYS A 88 4.15 -0.11 -6.72
CA CYS A 88 5.32 -0.55 -7.49
C CYS A 88 5.65 0.41 -8.64
N LEU A 89 4.63 0.89 -9.36
CA LEU A 89 4.82 1.88 -10.43
C LEU A 89 5.37 3.20 -9.87
N HIS A 90 4.85 3.67 -8.73
CA HIS A 90 5.36 4.87 -8.07
C HIS A 90 6.83 4.72 -7.67
N ILE A 91 7.17 3.63 -6.96
CA ILE A 91 8.54 3.36 -6.52
C ILE A 91 9.49 3.21 -7.72
N ALA A 92 9.08 2.54 -8.79
CA ALA A 92 9.89 2.39 -9.99
C ALA A 92 10.10 3.72 -10.72
N ALA A 93 9.08 4.59 -10.75
CA ALA A 93 9.14 5.88 -11.43
C ALA A 93 9.97 6.93 -10.67
N THR A 94 9.94 6.90 -9.34
CA THR A 94 10.69 7.85 -8.51
C THR A 94 12.03 7.27 -8.10
N GLY A 95 12.03 6.12 -7.42
CA GLY A 95 13.23 5.52 -6.87
C GLY A 95 13.90 6.38 -5.80
N HIS A 96 15.08 5.95 -5.36
CA HIS A 96 15.79 6.62 -4.27
C HIS A 96 16.37 7.98 -4.68
N PHE A 97 16.82 8.11 -5.93
CA PHE A 97 17.55 9.28 -6.42
C PHE A 97 16.65 10.41 -6.97
N ASN A 98 15.32 10.32 -6.81
CA ASN A 98 14.43 11.39 -7.24
C ASN A 98 14.59 12.64 -6.37
N ASN A 99 14.77 13.80 -7.00
CA ASN A 99 14.92 15.06 -6.27
C ASN A 99 13.65 15.45 -5.47
N PHE A 100 12.46 15.11 -5.99
CA PHE A 100 11.19 15.55 -5.41
C PHE A 100 10.60 14.49 -4.47
N PHE A 101 10.48 13.26 -4.94
CA PHE A 101 9.79 12.17 -4.25
C PHE A 101 10.72 10.95 -4.04
N PRO A 102 11.86 11.11 -3.35
CA PRO A 102 12.78 9.99 -3.13
C PRO A 102 12.12 8.93 -2.25
N THR A 103 12.30 7.67 -2.63
CA THR A 103 11.88 6.51 -1.83
C THR A 103 13.03 5.96 -0.98
N ILE A 104 12.70 5.18 0.04
CA ILE A 104 13.70 4.48 0.85
C ILE A 104 14.56 3.55 0.00
N VAL A 105 15.77 3.25 0.47
CA VAL A 105 16.67 2.31 -0.21
C VAL A 105 16.21 0.89 0.05
N PHE A 106 15.79 0.18 -0.99
CA PHE A 106 15.58 -1.26 -0.94
C PHE A 106 16.91 -1.96 -1.22
N GLN A 107 17.53 -2.54 -0.18
CA GLN A 107 18.80 -3.22 -0.30
C GLN A 107 18.61 -4.73 -0.44
N ARG A 108 19.29 -5.33 -1.44
CA ARG A 108 19.39 -6.79 -1.56
C ARG A 108 20.28 -7.33 -0.44
N LEU A 109 19.86 -8.42 0.20
CA LEU A 109 20.71 -9.18 1.12
C LEU A 109 21.96 -9.66 0.38
N SER A 110 23.14 -9.28 0.88
CA SER A 110 24.44 -9.62 0.29
C SER A 110 25.10 -10.84 0.92
N SER A 111 24.63 -11.27 2.09
CA SER A 111 25.11 -12.44 2.82
C SER A 111 23.99 -13.09 3.61
N VAL A 112 24.22 -14.34 4.03
CA VAL A 112 23.31 -15.05 4.94
C VAL A 112 23.42 -14.40 6.33
N PRO A 113 22.29 -14.02 6.96
CA PRO A 113 22.32 -13.45 8.31
C PRO A 113 22.80 -14.51 9.32
N ASN A 114 23.61 -14.09 10.30
CA ASN A 114 24.01 -14.96 11.39
C ASN A 114 22.84 -15.10 12.38
N ILE A 115 22.30 -16.30 12.53
CA ILE A 115 21.13 -16.58 13.38
C ILE A 115 21.57 -17.41 14.58
N THR A 116 21.48 -16.81 15.77
CA THR A 116 21.76 -17.49 17.04
C THR A 116 20.45 -17.91 17.70
N TRP A 117 20.05 -19.17 17.53
CA TRP A 117 18.76 -19.67 18.04
C TRP A 117 18.61 -19.59 19.57
N SER A 118 19.71 -19.61 20.32
CA SER A 118 19.68 -19.42 21.77
C SER A 118 19.29 -18.01 22.21
N GLU A 119 19.33 -17.02 21.32
CA GLU A 119 18.93 -15.63 21.59
C GLU A 119 17.45 -15.37 21.26
N LEU A 120 16.68 -16.40 20.91
CA LEU A 120 15.27 -16.27 20.58
C LEU A 120 14.46 -15.71 21.77
N ASN A 121 13.80 -14.58 21.55
CA ASN A 121 12.95 -13.93 22.55
C ASN A 121 11.47 -14.29 22.30
N VAL A 122 10.92 -15.20 23.13
CA VAL A 122 9.53 -15.66 23.02
C VAL A 122 8.51 -14.52 23.22
N PRO A 123 8.65 -13.60 24.20
CA PRO A 123 7.79 -12.42 24.29
C PRO A 123 7.76 -11.57 23.01
N LEU A 124 8.92 -11.38 22.35
CA LEU A 124 8.98 -10.66 21.08
C LEU A 124 8.24 -11.41 19.96
N LEU A 125 8.35 -12.75 19.93
CA LEU A 125 7.61 -13.58 18.99
C LEU A 125 6.09 -13.44 19.17
N LEU A 126 5.61 -13.40 20.42
CA LEU A 126 4.20 -13.15 20.71
C LEU A 126 3.77 -11.75 20.29
N ARG A 127 4.61 -10.73 20.50
CA ARG A 127 4.38 -9.36 20.00
C ARG A 127 4.33 -9.30 18.48
N ALA A 128 5.05 -10.17 17.77
CA ALA A 128 5.04 -10.20 16.31
C ALA A 128 3.68 -10.58 15.71
N ILE A 129 2.80 -11.26 16.47
CA ILE A 129 1.46 -11.64 16.01
C ILE A 129 0.60 -10.40 15.71
N PRO A 130 0.29 -9.52 16.68
CA PRO A 130 -0.48 -8.31 16.39
C PRO A 130 0.30 -7.34 15.49
N VAL A 131 1.64 -7.26 15.59
CA VAL A 131 2.43 -6.47 14.63
C VAL A 131 2.22 -6.96 13.20
N GLY A 132 2.16 -8.26 12.97
CA GLY A 132 1.89 -8.84 11.65
C GLY A 132 0.54 -8.42 11.06
N VAL A 133 -0.49 -8.30 11.90
CA VAL A 133 -1.80 -7.74 11.48
C VAL A 133 -1.67 -6.26 11.13
N GLY A 134 -0.97 -5.48 11.96
CA GLY A 134 -0.71 -4.06 11.69
C GLY A 134 0.06 -3.81 10.39
N GLN A 135 0.97 -4.73 10.02
CA GLN A 135 1.74 -4.64 8.78
C GLN A 135 0.89 -4.75 7.51
N VAL A 136 -0.36 -5.23 7.56
CA VAL A 136 -1.31 -5.12 6.44
C VAL A 136 -1.49 -3.66 6.00
N TYR A 137 -1.36 -2.72 6.93
CA TYR A 137 -1.42 -1.28 6.70
C TYR A 137 -0.05 -0.58 6.79
N GLY A 138 1.04 -1.36 6.94
CA GLY A 138 2.39 -0.84 7.14
C GLY A 138 2.66 -0.28 8.54
N CYS A 139 1.93 -0.72 9.56
CA CYS A 139 2.10 -0.28 10.95
C CYS A 139 2.89 -1.29 11.79
N ASP A 140 3.88 -0.82 12.55
CA ASP A 140 4.77 -1.63 13.40
C ASP A 140 4.39 -1.60 14.90
N ASN A 141 3.46 -0.72 15.28
CA ASN A 141 2.93 -0.64 16.64
C ASN A 141 2.02 -1.85 16.94
N PRO A 142 2.31 -2.67 17.97
CA PRO A 142 1.50 -3.85 18.29
C PRO A 142 0.05 -3.51 18.65
N TRP A 143 -0.21 -2.33 19.21
CA TRP A 143 -1.57 -1.90 19.56
C TRP A 143 -2.43 -1.63 18.33
N THR A 144 -1.83 -1.30 17.19
CA THR A 144 -2.56 -1.06 15.93
C THR A 144 -3.10 -2.33 15.30
N GLY A 145 -2.54 -3.49 15.64
CA GLY A 145 -3.00 -4.78 15.13
C GLY A 145 -3.90 -5.59 16.06
N ILE A 146 -4.28 -5.01 17.20
CA ILE A 146 -5.29 -5.54 18.14
C ILE A 146 -6.62 -4.84 17.85
#